data_AF-A0A0M0BYM2-F1
#
_entry.id   AF-A0A0M0BYM2-F1
#
_cell.length_a   1.000
_cell.length_b   1.000
_cell.length_c   1.000
_cell.angle_alpha   90.00
_cell.angle_beta   90.00
_cell.angle_gamma   90.00
#
_symmetry.space_group_name_H-M   'P 1'
#
loop_
_entity.id
_entity.type
_entity.pdbx_description
1 polymer ?
#
loop_
_entity_poly.entity_id
_entity_poly.type
_entity_poly.pdbx_seq_one_letter_code
_entity_poly.pdbx_strand_id
1 'polypeptide(L)'
;ITNETFEYIDDTIEFAKSLELPIHFSPVDNVPREFMDGSEAKQLKIKENNFTIKKLTEEKRQYKKIHFENDYFKFQSLGGFNNVIKCSSASTTVSLKPDASVALPCPFFTILTIKKDENLKSYLKSEKIKSIIEECGKWDFCKNCSINCMYVVSLVKYPYFMIRWIKDKLI
;
A
#
# COMPACT_ATOMS: atom_id res chain seq x y z
N ILE A 1 -7.19 -4.69 8.68
CA ILE A 1 -7.84 -4.24 9.93
C ILE A 1 -8.55 -2.92 9.68
N THR A 2 -9.86 -2.92 9.88
CA THR A 2 -10.80 -1.79 9.98
C THR A 2 -11.26 -1.63 11.43
N ASN A 3 -12.04 -0.59 11.75
CA ASN A 3 -12.69 -0.47 13.06
C ASN A 3 -13.58 -1.68 13.37
N GLU A 4 -14.31 -2.20 12.39
CA GLU A 4 -15.21 -3.36 12.55
C GLU A 4 -14.45 -4.67 12.79
N THR A 5 -13.38 -4.91 12.02
CA THR A 5 -12.59 -6.15 12.18
C THR A 5 -11.68 -6.13 13.42
N PHE A 6 -11.49 -4.96 14.04
CA PHE A 6 -10.60 -4.80 15.17
C PHE A 6 -11.08 -5.59 16.40
N GLU A 7 -12.40 -5.67 16.59
CA GLU A 7 -13.02 -6.40 17.71
C GLU A 7 -12.74 -7.91 17.65
N TYR A 8 -12.49 -8.45 16.45
CA TYR A 8 -12.24 -9.88 16.22
C TYR A 8 -10.75 -10.28 16.26
N ILE A 9 -9.84 -9.36 16.58
CA ILE A 9 -8.39 -9.64 16.58
C ILE A 9 -8.05 -10.78 17.54
N ASP A 10 -8.64 -10.79 18.74
CA ASP A 10 -8.30 -11.77 19.77
C ASP A 10 -8.74 -13.18 19.35
N ASP A 11 -9.99 -13.33 18.91
CA ASP A 11 -10.51 -14.59 18.36
C ASP A 11 -9.67 -15.09 17.17
N THR A 12 -9.25 -14.19 16.29
CA THR A 12 -8.42 -14.55 15.14
C THR A 12 -7.04 -15.04 15.58
N ILE A 13 -6.46 -14.44 16.62
CA ILE A 13 -5.19 -14.86 17.19
C ILE A 13 -5.33 -16.21 17.91
N GLU A 14 -6.39 -16.43 18.68
CA GLU A 14 -6.65 -17.71 19.33
C GLU A 14 -6.86 -18.83 18.32
N PHE A 15 -7.59 -18.56 17.25
CA PHE A 15 -7.75 -19.49 16.14
C PHE A 15 -6.41 -19.81 15.46
N ALA A 16 -5.57 -18.81 15.19
CA ALA A 16 -4.24 -19.04 14.63
C ALA A 16 -3.32 -19.82 15.58
N LYS A 17 -3.41 -19.56 16.90
CA LYS A 17 -2.67 -20.29 17.94
C LYS A 17 -3.08 -21.76 18.00
N SER A 18 -4.37 -22.07 17.95
CA SER A 18 -4.87 -23.46 18.01
C SER A 18 -4.42 -24.32 16.82
N LEU A 19 -4.11 -23.67 15.69
CA LEU A 19 -3.58 -24.30 14.48
C LEU A 19 -2.06 -24.16 14.33
N GLU A 20 -1.39 -23.51 15.28
CA GLU A 20 0.03 -23.15 15.22
C GLU A 20 0.46 -22.37 13.96
N LEU A 21 -0.45 -21.60 13.37
CA LEU A 21 -0.21 -20.88 12.12
C LEU A 21 0.34 -19.46 12.35
N PRO A 22 1.21 -18.96 11.45
CA PRO A 22 1.52 -17.55 11.40
C PRO A 22 0.33 -16.74 10.92
N ILE A 23 0.17 -15.55 11.47
CA ILE A 23 -0.88 -14.62 11.11
C ILE A 23 -0.29 -13.28 10.72
N HIS A 24 -0.78 -12.73 9.60
CA HIS A 24 -0.38 -11.42 9.12
C HIS A 24 -1.55 -10.44 9.20
N PHE A 25 -1.33 -9.32 9.90
CA PHE A 25 -2.28 -8.22 9.96
C PHE A 25 -1.80 -7.04 9.12
N SER A 26 -2.61 -6.65 8.13
CA SER A 26 -2.40 -5.45 7.34
C SER A 26 -3.53 -4.43 7.57
N PRO A 27 -3.28 -3.12 7.49
CA PRO A 27 -4.35 -2.13 7.44
C PRO A 27 -5.12 -2.24 6.10
N VAL A 28 -6.33 -1.65 6.04
CA VAL A 28 -7.09 -1.60 4.78
C VAL A 28 -6.46 -0.61 3.81
N ASP A 29 -6.32 -1.03 2.55
CA ASP A 29 -5.88 -0.16 1.48
C ASP A 29 -7.06 0.62 0.88
N ASN A 30 -6.83 1.88 0.54
CA ASN A 30 -7.79 2.72 -0.16
C ASN A 30 -7.75 2.47 -1.67
N VAL A 31 -8.04 1.25 -2.07
CA VAL A 31 -8.12 0.86 -3.47
C VAL A 31 -9.54 1.13 -3.98
N PRO A 32 -9.73 1.88 -5.07
CA PRO A 32 -10.98 1.84 -5.82
C PRO A 32 -11.15 0.39 -6.32
N ARG A 33 -12.13 -0.33 -5.77
CA ARG A 33 -12.46 -1.69 -6.24
C ARG A 33 -13.68 -1.59 -7.14
N GLU A 34 -13.85 -2.53 -8.06
CA GLU A 34 -15.05 -2.60 -8.93
C GLU A 34 -16.37 -2.55 -8.13
N PHE A 35 -16.33 -2.91 -6.84
CA PHE A 35 -17.49 -2.96 -5.92
C PHE A 35 -17.41 -1.99 -4.73
N MET A 36 -16.42 -1.08 -4.66
CA MET A 36 -16.32 -0.07 -3.59
C MET A 36 -15.78 1.24 -4.12
N ASP A 37 -16.53 2.32 -3.89
CA ASP A 37 -16.04 3.67 -4.16
C ASP A 37 -14.85 4.00 -3.24
N GLY A 38 -13.87 4.75 -3.75
CA GLY A 38 -12.69 5.16 -2.98
C GLY A 38 -13.03 6.03 -1.76
N SER A 39 -14.24 6.61 -1.71
CA SER A 39 -14.78 7.34 -0.55
C SER A 39 -15.19 6.39 0.59
N GLU A 40 -15.67 5.18 0.30
CA GLU A 40 -16.10 4.17 1.28
C GLU A 40 -14.88 3.51 1.94
N ALA A 41 -13.84 3.20 1.17
CA ALA A 41 -12.60 2.62 1.72
C ALA A 41 -11.91 3.54 2.75
N LYS A 42 -12.00 4.87 2.57
CA LYS A 42 -11.50 5.84 3.55
C LYS A 42 -12.22 5.76 4.89
N GLN A 43 -13.52 5.45 4.90
CA GLN A 43 -14.33 5.37 6.12
C GLN A 43 -14.02 4.09 6.92
N LEU A 44 -13.56 3.04 6.24
CA LEU A 44 -13.15 1.77 6.84
C LEU A 44 -11.80 1.84 7.57
N LYS A 45 -11.04 2.92 7.41
CA LYS A 45 -9.76 3.08 8.10
C LYS A 45 -9.93 3.18 9.61
N ILE A 46 -8.95 2.61 10.31
CA ILE A 46 -8.86 2.74 11.75
C ILE A 46 -8.56 4.20 12.09
N LYS A 47 -9.39 4.80 12.94
CA LYS A 47 -9.21 6.20 13.36
C LYS A 47 -8.03 6.35 14.34
N GLU A 48 -7.72 5.29 15.09
CA GLU A 48 -6.69 5.26 16.13
C GLU A 48 -5.61 4.20 15.88
N ASN A 49 -4.82 4.35 14.81
CA ASN A 49 -3.74 3.41 14.45
C ASN A 49 -2.74 3.12 15.58
N ASN A 50 -2.52 4.07 16.50
CA ASN A 50 -1.64 3.87 17.66
C ASN A 50 -2.16 2.78 18.60
N PHE A 51 -3.48 2.67 18.77
CA PHE A 51 -4.08 1.64 19.62
C PHE A 51 -3.93 0.26 18.98
N THR A 52 -4.17 0.15 17.67
CA THR A 52 -3.98 -1.11 16.94
C THR A 52 -2.54 -1.59 16.94
N ILE A 53 -1.58 -0.70 16.66
CA ILE A 53 -0.15 -1.04 16.70
C ILE A 53 0.25 -1.51 18.10
N LYS A 54 -0.23 -0.82 19.15
CA LYS A 54 0.05 -1.20 20.54
C LYS A 54 -0.47 -2.60 20.84
N LYS A 55 -1.75 -2.87 20.54
CA LYS A 55 -2.37 -4.19 20.75
C LYS A 55 -1.61 -5.29 20.03
N LEU A 56 -1.35 -5.13 18.73
CA LEU A 56 -0.60 -6.12 17.93
C LEU A 56 0.82 -6.34 18.46
N THR A 57 1.47 -5.30 18.97
CA THR A 57 2.81 -5.39 19.58
C THR A 57 2.78 -6.19 20.88
N GLU A 58 1.76 -5.97 21.72
CA GLU A 58 1.55 -6.71 22.97
C GLU A 58 1.25 -8.18 22.69
N GLU A 59 0.34 -8.47 21.76
CA GLU A 59 0.02 -9.84 21.35
C GLU A 59 1.22 -10.57 20.74
N LYS A 60 2.00 -9.89 19.88
CA LYS A 60 3.23 -10.47 19.30
C LYS A 60 4.27 -10.85 20.36
N ARG A 61 4.25 -10.23 21.55
CA ARG A 61 5.14 -10.66 22.66
C ARG A 61 4.77 -12.04 23.16
N GLN A 62 3.49 -12.37 23.17
CA GLN A 62 2.94 -13.67 23.58
C GLN A 62 2.98 -14.70 22.45
N TYR A 63 2.73 -14.28 21.21
CA TYR A 63 2.72 -15.14 20.04
C TYR A 63 3.61 -14.58 18.92
N LYS A 64 4.85 -15.09 18.84
CA LYS A 64 5.89 -14.58 17.92
C LYS A 64 5.56 -14.76 16.44
N LYS A 65 4.60 -15.61 16.10
CA LYS A 65 4.14 -15.86 14.72
C LYS A 65 3.14 -14.80 14.21
N ILE A 66 2.93 -13.71 14.96
CA ILE A 66 2.17 -12.53 14.52
C ILE A 66 3.10 -11.59 13.75
N HIS A 67 2.68 -11.22 12.53
CA HIS A 67 3.42 -10.32 11.64
C HIS A 67 2.55 -9.12 11.22
N PHE A 68 3.11 -7.91 11.22
CA PHE A 68 2.43 -6.69 10.76
C PHE A 68 3.48 -5.60 10.48
N GLU A 69 3.21 -4.69 9.55
CA GLU A 69 4.15 -3.63 9.18
C GLU A 69 3.86 -2.33 9.94
N ASN A 70 4.56 -2.11 11.06
CA ASN A 70 4.48 -0.88 11.84
C ASN A 70 4.65 0.38 11.00
N ASP A 71 5.64 0.39 10.10
CA ASP A 71 5.93 1.54 9.26
C ASP A 71 4.76 1.84 8.30
N TYR A 72 4.07 0.80 7.82
CA TYR A 72 2.92 0.96 6.95
C TYR A 72 1.68 1.48 7.70
N PHE A 73 1.40 0.96 8.89
CA PHE A 73 0.35 1.51 9.77
C PHE A 73 0.59 3.00 10.08
N LYS A 74 1.85 3.36 10.36
CA LYS A 74 2.25 4.75 10.61
C LYS A 74 2.14 5.62 9.35
N PHE A 75 2.52 5.09 8.20
CA PHE A 75 2.34 5.77 6.92
C PHE A 75 0.88 6.12 6.69
N GLN A 76 -0.04 5.17 6.92
CA GLN A 76 -1.48 5.43 6.81
C GLN A 76 -1.99 6.46 7.83
N SER A 77 -1.54 6.38 9.09
CA SER A 77 -2.01 7.28 10.17
C SER A 77 -1.60 8.73 9.95
N LEU A 78 -0.44 8.94 9.34
CA LEU A 78 0.08 10.26 8.98
C LEU A 78 -0.56 10.78 7.68
N GLY A 79 -1.57 10.10 7.14
CA GLY A 79 -2.28 10.52 5.95
C GLY A 79 -1.61 10.10 4.64
N GLY A 80 -0.69 9.13 4.64
CA GLY A 80 -0.17 8.52 3.41
C GLY A 80 0.76 9.41 2.56
N PHE A 81 0.65 9.25 1.25
CA PHE A 81 1.47 9.98 0.29
C PHE A 81 1.27 11.51 0.38
N ASN A 82 2.36 12.23 0.15
CA ASN A 82 2.53 13.67 0.31
C ASN A 82 2.53 14.21 1.74
N ASN A 83 2.21 13.38 2.73
CA ASN A 83 2.44 13.70 4.15
C ASN A 83 3.73 13.04 4.69
N VAL A 84 4.05 11.84 4.22
CA VAL A 84 5.24 11.09 4.66
C VAL A 84 6.31 11.00 3.58
N ILE A 85 5.93 10.51 2.39
CA ILE A 85 6.79 10.42 1.21
C ILE A 85 5.97 10.80 -0.03
N LYS A 86 6.61 11.15 -1.15
CA LYS A 86 5.91 11.32 -2.43
C LYS A 86 5.79 9.98 -3.13
N CYS A 87 4.69 9.78 -3.85
CA CYS A 87 4.53 8.59 -4.69
C CYS A 87 5.50 8.65 -5.86
N SER A 88 6.25 7.57 -6.09
CA SER A 88 7.21 7.46 -7.20
C SER A 88 6.92 6.28 -8.12
N SER A 89 5.70 5.71 -8.04
CA SER A 89 5.27 4.53 -8.80
C SER A 89 5.58 4.59 -10.30
N ALA A 90 5.28 5.71 -10.97
CA ALA A 90 5.56 5.88 -12.40
C ALA A 90 7.07 5.76 -12.75
N SER A 91 7.95 6.05 -11.79
CA SER A 91 9.40 6.05 -11.96
C SER A 91 10.10 4.80 -11.40
N THR A 92 9.38 3.94 -10.67
CA THR A 92 9.95 2.78 -9.97
C THR A 92 9.31 1.46 -10.34
N THR A 93 8.12 1.48 -10.94
CA THR A 93 7.42 0.25 -11.33
C THR A 93 6.72 0.39 -12.67
N VAL A 94 6.50 -0.74 -13.32
CA VAL A 94 5.65 -0.88 -14.50
C VAL A 94 4.48 -1.77 -14.12
N SER A 95 3.25 -1.32 -14.37
CA SER A 95 2.04 -2.07 -14.00
C SER A 95 1.49 -2.82 -15.20
N LEU A 96 1.71 -4.13 -15.26
CA LEU A 96 1.13 -5.01 -16.28
C LEU A 96 -0.26 -5.47 -15.84
N LYS A 97 -1.26 -5.27 -16.70
CA LYS A 97 -2.65 -5.71 -16.49
C LYS A 97 -2.88 -7.13 -17.05
N PRO A 98 -3.97 -7.82 -16.63
CA PRO A 98 -4.30 -9.16 -17.13
C PRO A 98 -4.48 -9.25 -18.65
N ASP A 99 -4.90 -8.17 -19.31
CA ASP A 99 -5.04 -8.07 -20.77
C ASP A 99 -3.71 -7.80 -21.51
N ALA A 100 -2.59 -7.93 -20.79
CA ALA A 100 -1.23 -7.61 -21.22
C ALA A 100 -0.99 -6.13 -21.56
N SER A 101 -1.92 -5.22 -21.21
CA SER A 101 -1.67 -3.78 -21.32
C SER A 101 -0.84 -3.25 -20.15
N VAL A 102 -0.13 -2.15 -20.38
CA VAL A 102 0.65 -1.45 -19.35
C VAL A 102 -0.08 -0.20 -18.89
N ALA A 103 -0.24 -0.05 -17.57
CA ALA A 103 -0.85 1.12 -16.94
C ALA A 103 0.19 2.06 -16.33
N LEU A 104 0.02 3.36 -16.55
CA LEU A 104 0.80 4.44 -15.95
C LEU A 104 -0.13 5.56 -15.43
N PRO A 105 0.21 6.23 -14.31
CA PRO A 105 1.35 5.98 -13.43
C PRO A 105 1.22 4.69 -12.61
N CYS A 106 -0.01 4.21 -12.40
CA CYS A 106 -0.30 3.02 -11.60
C CYS A 106 -1.59 2.33 -12.08
N PRO A 107 -1.91 1.11 -11.60
CA PRO A 107 -3.05 0.36 -12.10
C PRO A 107 -4.39 0.87 -11.56
N PHE A 108 -4.39 1.64 -10.47
CA PHE A 108 -5.62 2.15 -9.82
C PHE A 108 -6.06 3.51 -10.34
N PHE A 109 -5.09 4.38 -10.65
CA PHE A 109 -5.32 5.73 -11.16
C PHE A 109 -4.58 5.88 -12.49
N THR A 110 -5.07 5.17 -13.51
CA THR A 110 -4.42 5.09 -14.81
C THR A 110 -4.72 6.33 -15.65
N ILE A 111 -3.66 7.03 -16.08
CA ILE A 111 -3.69 8.14 -17.04
C ILE A 111 -3.38 7.65 -18.47
N LEU A 112 -2.48 6.67 -18.58
CA LEU A 112 -2.08 6.08 -19.86
C LEU A 112 -2.16 4.56 -19.78
N THR A 113 -2.84 3.97 -20.76
CA THR A 113 -2.80 2.53 -21.02
C THR A 113 -2.10 2.30 -22.36
N ILE A 114 -1.04 1.50 -22.36
CA ILE A 114 -0.34 1.06 -23.57
C ILE A 114 -0.81 -0.37 -23.86
N LYS A 115 -1.46 -0.58 -25.01
CA LYS A 115 -2.03 -1.89 -25.34
C LYS A 115 -0.93 -2.90 -25.68
N LYS A 116 -1.24 -4.20 -25.55
CA LYS A 116 -0.31 -5.30 -25.80
C LYS A 116 0.39 -5.24 -27.17
N ASP A 117 -0.32 -4.76 -28.18
CA ASP A 117 0.15 -4.72 -29.58
C ASP A 117 0.91 -3.42 -29.91
N GLU A 118 1.02 -2.50 -28.95
CA GLU A 118 1.76 -1.25 -29.12
C GLU A 118 3.25 -1.41 -28.76
N ASN A 119 4.11 -0.64 -29.44
CA ASN A 119 5.54 -0.72 -29.23
C ASN A 119 5.97 -0.01 -27.93
N LEU A 120 6.23 -0.77 -26.86
CA LEU A 120 6.70 -0.20 -25.59
C LEU A 120 7.97 0.66 -25.71
N LYS A 121 8.89 0.33 -26.64
CA LYS A 121 10.13 1.09 -26.83
C LYS A 121 9.87 2.50 -27.37
N SER A 122 8.84 2.70 -28.21
CA SER A 122 8.50 4.04 -28.69
C SER A 122 7.98 4.94 -27.57
N TYR A 123 7.30 4.35 -26.57
CA TYR A 123 6.81 5.07 -25.41
C TYR A 123 7.90 5.47 -24.42
N LEU A 124 8.96 4.67 -24.26
CA LEU A 124 10.08 4.94 -23.35
C LEU A 124 10.72 6.32 -23.54
N LYS A 125 10.72 6.84 -24.78
CA LYS A 125 11.29 8.14 -25.12
C LYS A 125 10.25 9.25 -25.29
N SER A 126 8.97 8.94 -25.11
CA SER A 126 7.89 9.89 -25.35
C SER A 126 7.85 10.97 -24.26
N GLU A 127 7.62 12.21 -24.68
CA GLU A 127 7.39 13.33 -23.76
C GLU A 127 6.18 13.08 -22.86
N LYS A 128 5.18 12.34 -23.35
CA LYS A 128 4.01 11.94 -22.57
C LYS A 128 4.40 11.09 -21.34
N ILE A 129 5.27 10.08 -21.50
CA ILE A 129 5.73 9.27 -20.36
C ILE A 129 6.59 10.11 -19.42
N LYS A 130 7.51 10.93 -19.95
CA LYS A 130 8.35 11.79 -19.10
C LYS A 130 7.51 12.71 -18.23
N SER A 131 6.50 13.36 -18.82
CA SER A 131 5.54 14.20 -18.10
C SER A 131 4.77 13.42 -17.02
N ILE A 132 4.31 12.20 -17.31
CA ILE A 132 3.65 11.35 -16.30
C ILE A 132 4.62 11.00 -15.15
N ILE A 133 5.87 10.70 -15.45
CA ILE A 133 6.89 10.40 -14.43
C ILE A 133 7.13 11.63 -13.55
N GLU A 134 7.27 12.81 -14.14
CA GLU A 134 7.53 14.07 -13.45
C GLU A 134 6.34 14.52 -12.58
N GLU A 135 5.12 14.25 -13.02
CA GLU A 135 3.89 14.60 -12.31
C GLU A 135 3.46 13.56 -11.27
N CYS A 136 4.10 12.38 -11.26
CA CYS A 136 3.84 11.35 -10.27
C CYS A 136 4.05 11.86 -8.84
N GLY A 137 3.04 11.66 -8.00
CA GLY A 137 3.01 12.17 -6.64
C GLY A 137 2.48 13.60 -6.51
N LYS A 138 2.24 14.35 -7.60
CA LYS A 138 1.69 15.72 -7.54
C LYS A 138 0.18 15.79 -7.74
N TRP A 139 -0.40 14.85 -8.48
CA TRP A 139 -1.85 14.81 -8.73
C TRP A 139 -2.68 14.70 -7.45
N ASP A 140 -3.92 15.17 -7.52
CA ASP A 140 -4.84 15.13 -6.39
C ASP A 140 -5.15 13.71 -5.92
N PHE A 141 -5.26 12.74 -6.84
CA PHE A 141 -5.44 11.33 -6.46
C PHE A 141 -4.20 10.72 -5.79
N CYS A 142 -3.01 11.32 -5.95
CA CYS A 142 -1.82 10.91 -5.21
C CYS A 142 -1.84 11.46 -3.78
N LYS A 143 -2.46 12.62 -3.54
CA LYS A 143 -2.55 13.23 -2.22
C LYS A 143 -3.35 12.31 -1.29
N ASN A 144 -2.76 11.99 -0.16
CA ASN A 144 -3.34 11.10 0.84
C ASN A 144 -3.65 9.67 0.36
N CYS A 145 -3.13 9.28 -0.80
CA CYS A 145 -3.18 7.90 -1.25
C CYS A 145 -2.36 7.05 -0.27
N SER A 146 -2.87 5.86 0.05
CA SER A 146 -2.20 4.96 0.98
C SER A 146 -2.35 3.50 0.54
N ILE A 147 -2.19 3.25 -0.76
CA ILE A 147 -2.24 1.89 -1.30
C ILE A 147 -0.87 1.23 -1.06
N ASN A 148 -0.86 0.02 -0.48
CA ASN A 148 0.37 -0.60 0.01
C ASN A 148 1.36 -0.87 -1.12
N CYS A 149 0.89 -1.44 -2.23
CA CYS A 149 1.78 -1.76 -3.35
C CYS A 149 2.45 -0.51 -3.92
N MET A 150 1.77 0.64 -3.92
CA MET A 150 2.37 1.91 -4.34
C MET A 150 3.38 2.42 -3.32
N TYR A 151 3.08 2.26 -2.03
CA TYR A 151 4.00 2.60 -0.95
C TYR A 151 5.29 1.79 -1.05
N VAL A 152 5.21 0.46 -1.14
CA VAL A 152 6.37 -0.44 -1.23
C VAL A 152 7.27 -0.11 -2.42
N VAL A 153 6.71 0.05 -3.63
CA VAL A 153 7.54 0.41 -4.81
C VAL A 153 8.09 1.83 -4.73
N SER A 154 7.45 2.72 -3.97
CA SER A 154 7.97 4.07 -3.76
C SER A 154 9.16 4.09 -2.81
N LEU A 155 9.21 3.17 -1.83
CA LEU A 155 10.31 3.06 -0.85
C LEU A 155 11.69 2.91 -1.49
N VAL A 156 11.78 2.43 -2.74
CA VAL A 156 13.03 2.37 -3.51
C VAL A 156 13.70 3.74 -3.64
N LYS A 157 12.93 4.83 -3.65
CA LYS A 157 13.45 6.21 -3.67
C LYS A 157 13.70 6.79 -2.26
N TYR A 158 13.38 6.04 -1.20
CA TYR A 158 13.44 6.48 0.20
C TYR A 158 14.15 5.45 1.09
N PRO A 159 15.49 5.32 1.02
CA PRO A 159 16.25 4.25 1.68
C PRO A 159 16.01 4.12 3.18
N TYR A 160 15.86 5.25 3.89
CA TYR A 160 15.55 5.24 5.33
C TYR A 160 14.23 4.53 5.65
N PHE A 161 13.18 4.82 4.89
CA PHE A 161 11.87 4.19 5.06
C PHE A 161 11.88 2.73 4.57
N MET A 162 12.59 2.44 3.48
CA MET A 162 12.80 1.07 3.01
C MET A 162 13.42 0.18 4.11
N ILE A 163 14.48 0.65 4.77
CA ILE A 163 15.14 -0.12 5.83
C ILE A 163 14.18 -0.35 7.01
N ARG A 164 13.37 0.64 7.38
CA ARG A 164 12.36 0.49 8.45
C ARG A 164 11.30 -0.55 8.07
N TRP A 165 10.78 -0.49 6.86
CA TRP A 165 9.81 -1.46 6.35
C TRP A 165 10.39 -2.89 6.28
N ILE A 166 11.65 -3.04 5.84
CA ILE A 166 12.34 -4.35 5.82
C ILE A 166 12.50 -4.90 7.25
N LYS A 167 12.87 -4.05 8.22
CA LYS A 167 13.00 -4.48 9.62
C LYS A 167 11.70 -5.05 10.18
N ASP A 168 10.55 -4.47 9.83
CA ASP A 168 9.24 -4.98 10.25
C ASP A 168 8.90 -6.36 9.65
N LYS A 169 9.57 -6.77 8.57
CA LYS A 169 9.39 -8.08 7.91
C LYS A 169 10.30 -9.18 8.45
N LEU A 170 11.46 -8.79 9.00
CA LEU A 170 12.49 -9.74 9.45
C LEU A 170 12.37 -10.08 10.95
N ILE A 171 11.65 -9.27 11.72
CA ILE A 171 11.45 -9.38 13.18
C ILE A 171 10.00 -9.74 13.46
#